data_AF-A0A0Q9S5A1-F1
#
_entry.id   AF-A0A0Q9S5A1-F1
#
_cell.length_a   1.000
_cell.length_b   1.000
_cell.length_c   1.000
_cell.angle_alpha   90.00
_cell.angle_beta   90.00
_cell.angle_gamma   90.00
#
_symmetry.space_group_name_H-M   'P 1'
#
loop_
_entity.id
_entity.type
_entity.pdbx_description
1 polymer ?
#
loop_
_entity_poly.entity_id
_entity_poly.type
_entity_poly.pdbx_seq_one_letter_code
_entity_poly.pdbx_strand_id
1 'polypeptide(L)'
;MRGLATVDAFDLPEWLGTGDVTWHAEAAADRLGGHLVHGLLVGDHVELPCDLLGVDRAWPEPVTDDATRVLAHQAWRNGQVLLVEHEDRLTLAVPGTGFTADRILTALARLAKAVGAPPENFVAAMRLGVVDDHG
;
A
#
# COMPACT_ATOMS: atom_id res chain seq x y z
N MET A 1 17.51 -1.21 -12.67
CA MET A 1 16.50 -1.10 -11.60
C MET A 1 16.81 0.11 -10.75
N ARG A 2 15.82 0.97 -10.56
CA ARG A 2 15.90 2.20 -9.76
C ARG A 2 15.24 1.87 -8.41
N GLY A 3 15.90 2.15 -7.30
CA GLY A 3 15.29 2.01 -5.97
C GLY A 3 14.11 2.96 -5.83
N LEU A 4 13.12 2.55 -5.03
CA LEU A 4 11.99 3.42 -4.70
C LEU A 4 12.40 4.39 -3.60
N ALA A 5 12.06 5.67 -3.75
CA ALA A 5 12.38 6.69 -2.75
C ALA A 5 11.51 6.46 -1.51
N THR A 6 12.10 6.35 -0.33
CA THR A 6 11.34 6.17 0.91
C THR A 6 10.62 7.45 1.30
N VAL A 7 9.38 7.33 1.75
CA VAL A 7 8.57 8.43 2.27
C VAL A 7 8.49 8.34 3.78
N ASP A 8 8.66 9.47 4.48
CA ASP A 8 8.41 9.54 5.91
C ASP A 8 6.90 9.73 6.16
N ALA A 9 6.33 8.96 7.07
CA ALA A 9 4.92 9.07 7.45
C ALA A 9 4.62 10.44 8.10
N PHE A 10 5.60 11.07 8.74
CA PHE A 10 5.44 12.41 9.34
C PHE A 10 5.35 13.53 8.30
N ASP A 11 5.77 13.27 7.06
CA ASP A 11 5.65 14.22 5.95
C ASP A 11 4.30 14.09 5.21
N LEU A 12 3.47 13.11 5.59
CA LEU A 12 2.15 12.92 5.00
C LEU A 12 1.14 13.97 5.52
N PRO A 13 0.05 14.22 4.77
CA PRO A 13 -0.98 15.17 5.19
C PRO A 13 -1.58 14.84 6.56
N GLU A 14 -1.73 15.87 7.41
CA GLU A 14 -2.22 15.73 8.80
C GLU A 14 -3.59 15.04 8.90
N TRP A 15 -4.46 15.22 7.90
CA TRP A 15 -5.82 14.64 7.90
C TRP A 15 -5.83 13.11 8.00
N LEU A 16 -4.75 12.43 7.57
CA LEU A 16 -4.61 10.98 7.69
C LEU A 16 -4.53 10.49 9.13
N GLY A 17 -4.06 11.35 10.04
CA GLY A 17 -3.88 11.06 11.47
C GLY A 17 -5.09 11.41 12.34
N THR A 18 -6.03 12.21 11.82
CA THR A 18 -7.02 12.92 12.65
C THR A 18 -8.47 12.60 12.34
N GLY A 19 -8.78 12.11 11.14
CA GLY A 19 -10.14 11.81 10.69
C GLY A 19 -10.36 10.37 10.23
N ASP A 20 -11.58 10.10 9.74
CA ASP A 20 -11.90 8.86 9.04
C ASP A 20 -11.28 8.89 7.63
N VAL A 21 -10.65 7.79 7.25
CA VAL A 21 -9.94 7.64 5.98
C VAL A 21 -10.51 6.44 5.24
N THR A 22 -10.99 6.64 4.02
CA THR A 22 -11.38 5.54 3.13
C THR A 22 -10.34 5.37 2.04
N TRP A 23 -9.71 4.21 1.98
CA TRP A 23 -8.92 3.79 0.84
C TRP A 23 -9.81 3.12 -0.19
N HIS A 24 -9.90 3.70 -1.39
CA HIS A 24 -10.63 3.16 -2.53
C HIS A 24 -9.69 2.44 -3.48
N ALA A 25 -10.00 1.19 -3.84
CA ALA A 25 -9.35 0.53 -4.96
C ALA A 25 -9.95 1.05 -6.29
N GLU A 26 -9.13 1.66 -7.14
CA GLU A 26 -9.60 2.28 -8.39
C GLU A 26 -9.70 1.24 -9.52
N ALA A 27 -8.69 0.38 -9.66
CA ALA A 27 -8.70 -0.87 -10.41
C ALA A 27 -7.39 -1.65 -10.13
N ALA A 28 -7.42 -2.99 -10.12
CA ALA A 28 -6.21 -3.78 -10.31
C ALA A 28 -5.93 -3.81 -11.83
N ALA A 29 -4.73 -3.40 -12.25
CA ALA A 29 -4.40 -3.17 -13.65
C ALA A 29 -4.64 -4.38 -14.57
N ASP A 30 -4.67 -5.60 -14.04
CA ASP A 30 -5.00 -6.80 -14.79
C ASP A 30 -5.85 -7.76 -13.96
N ARG A 31 -6.85 -8.36 -14.61
CA ARG A 31 -7.74 -9.44 -14.10
C ARG A 31 -7.00 -10.75 -13.73
N LEU A 32 -5.68 -10.73 -13.61
CA LEU A 32 -4.82 -11.85 -13.23
C LEU A 32 -3.68 -11.33 -12.33
N GLY A 33 -3.85 -11.44 -11.01
CA GLY A 33 -2.78 -11.30 -10.03
C GLY A 33 -1.94 -10.04 -10.16
N GLY A 34 -2.49 -8.87 -9.83
CA GLY A 34 -1.73 -7.62 -9.80
C GLY A 34 -0.84 -7.55 -8.55
N HIS A 35 0.47 -7.59 -8.73
CA HIS A 35 1.43 -7.14 -7.71
C HIS A 35 1.28 -5.62 -7.44
N LEU A 36 0.48 -4.90 -8.22
CA LEU A 36 0.17 -3.49 -8.03
C LEU A 36 -1.34 -3.32 -7.97
N VAL A 37 -1.82 -2.64 -6.93
CA VAL A 37 -3.22 -2.24 -6.78
C VAL A 37 -3.26 -0.73 -6.66
N HIS A 38 -3.83 -0.06 -7.66
CA HIS A 38 -4.01 1.38 -7.60
C HIS A 38 -5.12 1.74 -6.63
N GLY A 39 -4.86 2.74 -5.81
CA GLY A 39 -5.85 3.23 -4.88
C GLY A 39 -5.74 4.70 -4.55
N LEU A 40 -6.73 5.14 -3.78
CA LEU A 40 -6.95 6.53 -3.43
C LEU A 40 -7.40 6.62 -1.98
N LEU A 41 -6.65 7.33 -1.15
CA LEU A 41 -7.09 7.69 0.20
C LEU A 41 -8.00 8.92 0.09
N VAL A 42 -9.17 8.84 0.71
CA VAL A 42 -10.16 9.92 0.75
C VAL A 42 -10.50 10.21 2.21
N GLY A 43 -10.43 11.48 2.59
CA GLY A 43 -10.76 11.98 3.92
C GLY A 43 -10.72 13.50 3.92
N ASP A 44 -11.51 14.13 4.79
CA ASP A 44 -11.58 15.60 4.91
C ASP A 44 -11.81 16.33 3.56
N HIS A 45 -12.59 15.74 2.66
CA HIS A 45 -12.84 16.23 1.29
C HIS A 45 -11.58 16.35 0.40
N VAL A 46 -10.47 15.73 0.80
CA VAL A 46 -9.21 15.67 0.06
C VAL A 46 -8.96 14.24 -0.40
N GLU A 47 -8.27 14.12 -1.54
CA GLU A 47 -7.86 12.85 -2.11
C GLU A 47 -6.34 12.78 -2.17
N LEU A 48 -5.77 11.62 -1.87
CA LEU A 48 -4.35 11.33 -1.97
C LEU A 48 -4.15 9.97 -2.67
N PRO A 49 -3.53 9.94 -3.87
CA PRO A 49 -3.14 8.70 -4.51
C PRO A 49 -2.30 7.84 -3.57
N CYS A 50 -2.71 6.58 -3.37
CA CYS A 50 -2.03 5.65 -2.48
C CYS A 50 -2.18 4.22 -3.00
N ASP A 51 -1.10 3.70 -3.58
CA ASP A 51 -1.08 2.39 -4.20
C ASP A 51 -0.50 1.32 -3.26
N LEU A 52 -0.75 0.05 -3.57
CA LEU A 52 -0.11 -1.07 -2.89
C LEU A 52 0.75 -1.85 -3.88
N LEU A 53 2.02 -2.08 -3.52
CA LEU A 53 2.99 -2.75 -4.37
C LEU A 53 3.59 -3.99 -3.69
N GLY A 54 3.38 -5.15 -4.29
CA GLY A 54 3.97 -6.44 -3.98
C GLY A 54 5.41 -6.52 -4.48
N VAL A 55 6.38 -6.43 -3.57
CA VAL A 55 7.81 -6.26 -3.91
C VAL A 55 8.53 -7.54 -4.40
N ASP A 56 7.90 -8.71 -4.32
CA ASP A 56 8.56 -9.98 -4.64
C ASP A 56 8.33 -10.43 -6.10
N ARG A 57 7.64 -9.62 -6.94
CA ARG A 57 7.51 -9.97 -8.37
C ARG A 57 8.80 -9.66 -9.12
N ALA A 58 9.40 -10.72 -9.69
CA ALA A 58 10.67 -10.69 -10.41
C ALA A 58 10.56 -10.97 -11.93
N TRP A 59 9.36 -11.22 -12.45
CA TRP A 59 9.10 -11.57 -13.85
C TRP A 59 7.99 -10.69 -14.43
N PRO A 60 8.08 -10.23 -15.70
CA PRO A 60 9.20 -10.40 -16.63
C PRO A 60 10.45 -9.56 -16.28
N GLU A 61 10.28 -8.52 -15.47
CA GLU A 61 11.35 -7.74 -14.83
C GLU A 61 11.01 -7.57 -13.33
N PRO A 62 12.02 -7.43 -12.45
CA PRO A 62 11.78 -7.09 -11.06
C PRO A 62 11.12 -5.72 -10.88
N VAL A 63 10.09 -5.68 -10.04
CA VAL A 63 9.31 -4.46 -9.76
C VAL A 63 10.08 -3.43 -8.95
N THR A 64 11.08 -3.87 -8.19
CA THR A 64 11.91 -3.02 -7.34
C THR A 64 13.28 -3.66 -7.13
N ASP A 65 14.22 -2.90 -6.59
CA ASP A 65 15.56 -3.40 -6.28
C ASP A 65 15.64 -4.24 -5.00
N ASP A 66 16.77 -4.94 -4.84
CA ASP A 66 16.98 -5.81 -3.68
C ASP A 66 16.99 -5.02 -2.35
N ALA A 67 17.43 -3.76 -2.37
CA ALA A 67 17.48 -2.94 -1.18
C ALA A 67 16.06 -2.59 -0.69
N THR A 68 15.19 -2.10 -1.59
CA THR A 68 13.79 -1.82 -1.29
C THR A 68 13.06 -3.10 -0.88
N ARG A 69 13.31 -4.23 -1.54
CA ARG A 69 12.74 -5.53 -1.16
C ARG A 69 13.12 -5.91 0.27
N VAL A 70 14.41 -5.82 0.63
CA VAL A 70 14.88 -6.10 2.00
C VAL A 70 14.22 -5.17 3.02
N LEU A 71 14.13 -3.87 2.73
CA LEU A 71 13.50 -2.89 3.63
C LEU A 71 12.01 -3.18 3.83
N ALA A 72 11.29 -3.53 2.76
CA ALA A 72 9.87 -3.89 2.85
C ALA A 72 9.65 -5.13 3.73
N HIS A 73 10.49 -6.16 3.58
CA HIS A 73 10.45 -7.35 4.43
C HIS A 73 10.79 -7.04 5.89
N GLN A 74 11.77 -6.16 6.15
CA GLN A 74 12.15 -5.74 7.50
C GLN A 74 11.02 -4.95 8.18
N ALA A 75 10.49 -3.92 7.52
CA ALA A 75 9.34 -3.16 8.00
C ALA A 75 8.17 -4.11 8.29
N TRP A 76 7.90 -5.04 7.37
CA TRP A 76 6.79 -5.97 7.52
C TRP A 76 6.94 -6.89 8.74
N ARG A 77 8.14 -7.41 8.97
CA ARG A 77 8.45 -8.24 10.14
C ARG A 77 8.30 -7.47 11.46
N ASN A 78 8.53 -6.17 11.44
CA ASN A 78 8.39 -5.29 12.61
C ASN A 78 6.96 -4.75 12.80
N GLY A 79 5.97 -5.26 12.06
CA GLY A 79 4.59 -4.78 12.17
C GLY A 79 4.37 -3.39 11.56
N GLN A 80 5.28 -2.94 10.70
CA GLN A 80 5.24 -1.67 9.97
C GLN A 80 4.98 -1.91 8.49
N VAL A 81 4.74 -0.84 7.73
CA VAL A 81 4.68 -0.86 6.27
C VAL A 81 5.72 0.13 5.74
N LEU A 82 6.43 -0.24 4.68
CA LEU A 82 7.39 0.67 4.06
C LEU A 82 6.62 1.60 3.12
N LEU A 83 6.73 2.90 3.35
CA LEU A 83 6.18 3.92 2.46
C LEU A 83 7.24 4.32 1.44
N VAL A 84 6.85 4.35 0.18
CA VAL A 84 7.72 4.75 -0.92
C VAL A 84 6.97 5.61 -1.93
N GLU A 85 7.73 6.33 -2.73
CA GLU A 85 7.24 6.96 -3.95
C GLU A 85 7.49 6.02 -5.14
N HIS A 86 6.43 5.71 -5.88
CA HIS A 86 6.47 4.93 -7.11
C HIS A 86 5.60 5.62 -8.15
N GLU A 87 6.20 6.00 -9.29
CA GLU A 87 5.50 6.74 -10.37
C GLU A 87 4.78 8.01 -9.85
N ASP A 88 5.47 8.81 -9.02
CA ASP A 88 4.96 10.04 -8.40
C ASP A 88 3.72 9.84 -7.48
N ARG A 89 3.48 8.60 -7.03
CA ARG A 89 2.37 8.23 -6.14
C ARG A 89 2.91 7.66 -4.83
N LEU A 90 2.26 8.03 -3.72
CA LEU A 90 2.48 7.35 -2.44
C LEU A 90 2.15 5.87 -2.62
N THR A 91 3.02 4.99 -2.14
CA THR A 91 2.88 3.56 -2.33
C THR A 91 3.28 2.81 -1.07
N LEU A 92 2.44 1.84 -0.68
CA LEU A 92 2.72 0.89 0.39
C LEU A 92 3.45 -0.31 -0.20
N ALA A 93 4.74 -0.43 0.10
CA ALA A 93 5.54 -1.59 -0.30
C ALA A 93 5.28 -2.77 0.66
N VAL A 94 4.73 -3.85 0.11
CA VAL A 94 4.25 -5.01 0.85
C VAL A 94 4.93 -6.29 0.35
N PRO A 95 5.46 -7.16 1.24
CA PRO A 95 5.99 -8.45 0.82
C PRO A 95 4.96 -9.33 0.09
N GLY A 96 5.44 -10.03 -0.93
CA GLY A 96 4.67 -10.94 -1.78
C GLY A 96 4.52 -10.48 -3.23
N THR A 97 3.86 -11.32 -4.01
CA THR A 97 3.70 -11.15 -5.47
C THR A 97 2.29 -10.70 -5.88
N GLY A 98 1.41 -10.45 -4.90
CA GLY A 98 0.00 -10.14 -5.08
C GLY A 98 -0.70 -9.88 -3.74
N PHE A 99 -2.00 -9.59 -3.83
CA PHE A 99 -2.81 -9.14 -2.70
C PHE A 99 -4.06 -10.00 -2.50
N THR A 100 -4.31 -10.32 -1.22
CA THR A 100 -5.59 -10.79 -0.69
C THR A 100 -6.23 -9.64 0.10
N ALA A 101 -7.54 -9.73 0.39
CA ALA A 101 -8.23 -8.74 1.21
C ALA A 101 -7.54 -8.53 2.57
N ASP A 102 -7.16 -9.61 3.26
CA ASP A 102 -6.48 -9.55 4.56
C ASP A 102 -5.12 -8.83 4.49
N ARG A 103 -4.37 -9.02 3.39
CA ARG A 103 -3.09 -8.34 3.21
C ARG A 103 -3.26 -6.85 2.98
N ILE A 104 -4.30 -6.45 2.24
CA ILE A 104 -4.65 -5.02 2.07
C ILE A 104 -5.03 -4.41 3.42
N LEU A 105 -5.94 -5.06 4.17
CA LEU A 105 -6.36 -4.59 5.49
C LEU A 105 -5.15 -4.48 6.45
N THR A 106 -4.24 -5.44 6.41
CA THR A 106 -3.01 -5.41 7.21
C THR A 106 -2.11 -4.25 6.81
N ALA A 107 -1.94 -3.97 5.53
CA ALA A 107 -1.12 -2.85 5.05
C ALA A 107 -1.72 -1.50 5.48
N LEU A 108 -3.04 -1.32 5.32
CA LEU A 108 -3.76 -0.10 5.72
C LEU A 108 -3.73 0.11 7.24
N ALA A 109 -3.93 -0.94 8.03
CA ALA A 109 -3.81 -0.87 9.49
C ALA A 109 -2.40 -0.44 9.95
N ARG A 110 -1.37 -0.78 9.17
CA ARG A 110 0.02 -0.37 9.45
C ARG A 110 0.30 1.06 9.00
N LEU A 111 -0.31 1.50 7.89
CA LEU A 111 -0.31 2.91 7.50
C LEU A 111 -0.97 3.77 8.59
N ALA A 112 -2.15 3.38 9.07
CA ALA A 112 -2.86 4.08 10.15
C ALA A 112 -1.94 4.30 11.37
N LYS A 113 -1.26 3.24 11.82
CA LYS A 113 -0.29 3.32 12.91
C LYS A 113 0.89 4.24 12.61
N ALA A 114 1.37 4.25 11.37
CA ALA A 114 2.50 5.09 10.96
C ALA A 114 2.13 6.58 11.00
N VAL A 115 0.89 6.94 10.65
CA VAL A 115 0.37 8.33 10.70
C VAL A 115 -0.25 8.69 12.06
N GLY A 116 -0.14 7.81 13.06
CA GLY A 116 -0.65 8.06 14.42
C GLY A 116 -2.17 7.91 14.58
N ALA A 117 -2.86 7.33 13.60
CA ALA A 117 -4.30 7.09 13.64
C ALA A 117 -4.66 5.70 14.24
N PRO A 118 -5.80 5.57 14.92
CA PRO A 118 -6.41 4.28 15.22
C PRO A 118 -6.76 3.53 13.93
N PRO A 119 -6.41 2.23 13.77
CA PRO A 119 -6.76 1.46 12.57
C PRO A 119 -8.26 1.40 12.27
N GLU A 120 -9.12 1.51 13.27
CA GLU A 120 -10.58 1.55 13.12
C GLU A 120 -11.11 2.77 12.36
N ASN A 121 -10.29 3.83 12.21
CA ASN A 121 -10.62 4.99 11.38
C ASN A 121 -10.37 4.75 9.88
N PHE A 122 -9.73 3.62 9.52
CA PHE A 122 -9.39 3.30 8.14
C PHE A 122 -10.38 2.28 7.57
N VAL A 123 -10.98 2.61 6.42
CA VAL A 123 -11.87 1.75 5.66
C VAL A 123 -11.20 1.35 4.35
N ALA A 124 -11.32 0.08 3.96
CA ALA A 124 -10.97 -0.40 2.62
C ALA A 124 -12.23 -0.57 1.78
N ALA A 125 -12.39 0.23 0.72
CA ALA A 125 -13.50 0.18 -0.21
C ALA A 125 -13.05 -0.39 -1.55
N MET A 126 -13.52 -1.59 -1.88
CA MET A 126 -13.08 -2.33 -3.06
C MET A 126 -14.21 -3.14 -3.68
N ARG A 127 -14.21 -3.26 -5.02
CA ARG A 127 -15.15 -4.15 -5.72
C ARG A 127 -14.74 -5.60 -5.54
N LEU A 128 -15.71 -6.50 -5.57
CA LEU A 128 -15.44 -7.94 -5.59
C LEU A 128 -14.62 -8.30 -6.83
N GLY A 129 -13.61 -9.17 -6.67
CA GLY A 129 -12.70 -9.59 -7.74
C GLY A 129 -11.50 -8.67 -8.01
N VAL A 130 -11.27 -7.64 -7.17
CA VAL A 130 -10.06 -6.79 -7.23
C VAL A 130 -8.82 -7.50 -6.65
N VAL A 131 -9.02 -8.43 -5.72
CA VAL A 131 -7.96 -9.22 -5.09
C VAL A 131 -8.16 -10.70 -5.39
N ASP A 132 -7.06 -11.44 -5.41
CA ASP A 132 -7.12 -12.89 -5.52
C ASP A 132 -7.68 -13.46 -4.22
N ASP A 133 -8.68 -14.33 -4.34
CA ASP A 133 -9.18 -15.14 -3.23
C ASP A 133 -8.38 -16.43 -3.20
N HIS A 134 -7.41 -16.52 -2.30
CA HIS A 134 -6.74 -17.77 -1.98
C HIS A 134 -7.45 -18.38 -0.77
N GLY A 135 -8.60 -19.02 -1.05
CA GLY A 135 -9.31 -19.85 -0.07
C GLY A 135 -8.47 -21.02 0.45
#